data_AF-A0A853DSV9-F1
#
_entry.id   AF-A0A853DSV9-F1
#
_cell.length_a   1.000
_cell.length_b   1.000
_cell.length_c   1.000
_cell.angle_alpha   90.00
_cell.angle_beta   90.00
_cell.angle_gamma   90.00
#
_symmetry.space_group_name_H-M   'P 1'
#
loop_
_entity.id
_entity.type
_entity.pdbx_description
1 polymer ?
#
loop_
_entity_poly.entity_id
_entity_poly.type
_entity_poly.pdbx_seq_one_letter_code
_entity_poly.pdbx_strand_id
1 'polypeptide(L)'
;MKKRIKVAIGISLAAVFAAVGSTAASATTSYPEGGVWNYGVKWGGGGTDFVYSDYFHGSRSHKASACNTGGCNATGWINGGYWANAPWRVAGTWGNTSYYDVR
;
A
#
# COMPACT_ATOMS: atom_id res chain seq x y z
N MET A 1 -15.36 25.68 57.68
CA MET A 1 -16.42 24.68 57.41
C MET A 1 -16.24 24.12 56.01
N LYS A 2 -16.47 22.82 55.85
CA LYS A 2 -16.08 21.96 54.71
C LYS A 2 -17.05 22.11 53.53
N LYS A 3 -16.58 22.11 52.28
CA LYS A 3 -17.30 21.50 51.15
C LYS A 3 -16.31 20.84 50.19
N ARG A 4 -16.13 19.53 50.36
CA ARG A 4 -15.48 18.64 49.38
C ARG A 4 -16.54 18.27 48.34
N ILE A 5 -16.41 18.75 47.11
CA ILE A 5 -17.28 18.30 46.01
C ILE A 5 -16.54 17.14 45.32
N LYS A 6 -17.04 15.93 45.56
CA LYS A 6 -16.66 14.72 44.82
C LYS A 6 -17.52 14.72 43.55
N VAL A 7 -16.93 14.90 42.37
CA VAL A 7 -17.63 14.66 41.10
C VAL A 7 -17.27 13.27 40.63
N ALA A 8 -18.32 12.50 40.40
CA ALA A 8 -18.32 11.07 40.15
C ALA A 8 -17.76 10.72 38.76
N ILE A 9 -17.09 9.57 38.73
CA ILE A 9 -16.62 8.86 37.54
C ILE A 9 -17.86 8.42 36.72
N GLY A 10 -17.99 8.95 35.50
CA GLY A 10 -19.00 8.52 34.52
C GLY A 10 -18.38 7.59 33.48
N ILE A 11 -18.56 6.28 33.67
CA ILE A 11 -18.49 5.22 32.64
C ILE A 11 -19.85 5.33 31.88
N SER A 12 -20.04 5.28 30.56
CA SER A 12 -19.40 4.67 29.38
C SER A 12 -20.21 5.16 28.15
N LEU A 13 -19.63 5.28 26.95
CA LEU A 13 -19.76 4.25 25.91
C LEU A 13 -18.56 4.38 24.96
N ALA A 14 -17.57 3.51 25.11
CA ALA A 14 -16.56 3.33 24.08
C ALA A 14 -17.27 2.75 22.86
N ALA A 15 -17.43 3.55 21.80
CA ALA A 15 -17.79 3.02 20.50
C ALA A 15 -16.62 2.13 20.05
N VAL A 16 -16.74 0.82 20.29
CA VAL A 16 -15.89 -0.17 19.65
C VAL A 16 -16.31 -0.16 18.18
N PHE A 17 -15.72 0.74 17.40
CA PHE A 17 -15.62 0.52 15.98
C PHE A 17 -14.77 -0.72 15.82
N ALA A 18 -15.41 -1.86 15.58
CA ALA A 18 -14.76 -2.97 14.92
C ALA A 18 -14.33 -2.44 13.56
N ALA A 19 -13.12 -1.87 13.50
CA ALA A 19 -12.45 -1.56 12.27
C ALA A 19 -12.19 -2.92 11.61
N VAL A 20 -13.15 -3.40 10.83
CA VAL A 20 -12.91 -4.44 9.85
C VAL A 20 -11.81 -3.86 8.97
N GLY A 21 -10.62 -4.45 9.06
CA GLY A 21 -9.37 -3.88 8.56
C GLY A 21 -9.39 -3.71 7.05
N SER A 22 -9.99 -2.63 6.57
CA SER A 22 -9.81 -2.14 5.20
C SER A 22 -8.45 -1.46 5.15
N THR A 23 -7.50 -2.00 4.39
CA THR A 23 -6.33 -1.20 4.05
C THR A 23 -6.83 -0.08 3.14
N ALA A 24 -6.60 1.18 3.54
CA ALA A 24 -7.02 2.28 2.69
C ALA A 24 -6.31 2.14 1.33
N ALA A 25 -7.10 2.00 0.27
CA ALA A 25 -6.55 2.01 -1.08
C ALA A 25 -5.76 3.30 -1.27
N SER A 26 -4.49 3.15 -1.63
CA SER A 26 -3.55 4.23 -1.86
C SER A 26 -2.91 4.00 -3.21
N ALA A 27 -3.11 4.93 -4.13
CA ALA A 27 -2.52 4.90 -5.45
C ALA A 27 -1.69 6.17 -5.62
N THR A 28 -0.41 5.99 -5.92
CA THR A 28 0.51 7.09 -6.17
C THR A 28 1.09 6.94 -7.56
N THR A 29 1.13 8.07 -8.29
CA THR A 29 1.85 8.19 -9.56
C THR A 29 3.05 9.10 -9.35
N SER A 30 4.23 8.66 -9.78
CA SER A 30 5.45 9.45 -9.78
C SER A 30 6.22 9.28 -11.09
N TYR A 31 7.20 10.16 -11.34
CA TYR A 31 7.95 10.19 -12.61
C TYR A 31 9.47 10.02 -12.40
N PRO A 32 9.93 8.95 -11.74
CA PRO A 32 11.34 8.79 -11.43
C PRO A 32 12.16 8.34 -12.66
N GLU A 33 13.43 8.75 -12.71
CA GLU A 33 14.39 8.35 -13.75
C GLU A 33 13.95 8.69 -15.18
N GLY A 34 12.99 9.60 -15.37
CA GLY A 34 12.38 9.90 -16.68
C GLY A 34 11.34 8.87 -17.15
N GLY A 35 10.96 7.93 -16.28
CA GLY A 35 9.86 6.99 -16.48
C GLY A 35 8.57 7.41 -15.78
N VAL A 36 7.57 6.52 -15.80
CA VAL A 36 6.29 6.67 -15.10
C VAL A 36 6.13 5.49 -14.14
N TRP A 37 5.85 5.77 -12.87
CA TRP A 37 5.64 4.76 -11.85
C TRP A 37 4.27 4.91 -11.20
N ASN A 38 3.44 3.87 -11.26
CA ASN A 38 2.17 3.79 -10.57
C ASN A 38 2.22 2.69 -9.54
N TYR A 39 1.94 3.00 -8.27
CA TYR A 39 2.13 2.03 -7.20
C TYR A 39 1.24 2.29 -6.00
N GLY A 40 1.12 1.27 -5.15
CA GLY A 40 0.47 1.35 -3.85
C GLY A 40 -0.43 0.15 -3.60
N VAL A 41 -1.55 0.38 -2.92
CA VAL A 41 -2.54 -0.65 -2.55
C VAL A 41 -3.87 -0.32 -3.21
N LYS A 42 -4.49 -1.31 -3.84
CA LYS A 42 -5.82 -1.16 -4.45
C LYS A 42 -6.73 -2.32 -4.10
N TRP A 43 -8.02 -2.06 -4.10
CA TRP A 43 -9.02 -3.12 -3.95
C TRP A 43 -9.07 -3.97 -5.22
N GLY A 44 -8.94 -5.30 -5.09
CA GLY A 44 -8.93 -6.23 -6.22
C GLY A 44 -10.17 -7.10 -6.34
N GLY A 45 -11.20 -6.87 -5.52
CA GLY A 45 -12.40 -7.69 -5.49
C GLY A 45 -12.47 -8.64 -4.29
N GLY A 46 -13.68 -9.11 -3.97
CA GLY A 46 -13.88 -10.19 -2.99
C GLY A 46 -13.41 -9.88 -1.57
N GLY A 47 -13.33 -8.60 -1.19
CA GLY A 47 -12.87 -8.18 0.14
C GLY A 47 -11.35 -8.26 0.33
N THR A 48 -10.57 -8.38 -0.75
CA THR A 48 -9.11 -8.44 -0.69
C THR A 48 -8.48 -7.24 -1.38
N ASP A 49 -7.57 -6.59 -0.67
CA ASP A 49 -6.71 -5.54 -1.21
C ASP A 49 -5.41 -6.13 -1.73
N PHE A 50 -4.79 -5.45 -2.70
CA PHE A 50 -3.57 -5.90 -3.35
C PHE A 50 -2.56 -4.77 -3.47
N VAL A 51 -1.31 -5.08 -3.14
CA VAL A 51 -0.16 -4.25 -3.45
C VAL A 51 0.18 -4.41 -4.93
N TYR A 52 0.44 -3.30 -5.59
CA TYR A 52 0.85 -3.26 -6.99
C TYR A 52 2.02 -2.28 -7.19
N SER A 53 2.76 -2.52 -8.27
CA SER A 53 3.86 -1.67 -8.72
C SER A 53 3.98 -1.83 -10.24
N ASP A 54 3.65 -0.77 -10.96
CA ASP A 54 3.64 -0.72 -12.42
C ASP A 54 4.61 0.39 -12.86
N TYR A 55 5.73 0.03 -13.48
CA TYR A 55 6.76 0.98 -13.89
C TYR A 55 6.99 0.94 -15.40
N PHE A 56 7.12 2.10 -16.02
CA PHE A 56 7.46 2.26 -17.42
C PHE A 56 8.67 3.16 -17.59
N HIS A 57 9.62 2.71 -18.42
CA HIS A 57 10.67 3.57 -18.94
C HIS A 57 10.75 3.43 -20.46
N GLY A 58 10.82 4.56 -21.17
CA GLY A 58 10.77 4.56 -22.65
C GLY A 58 12.00 4.00 -23.37
N SER A 59 13.11 3.74 -22.68
CA SER A 59 14.40 3.40 -23.32
C SER A 59 15.27 2.46 -22.49
N ARG A 60 15.32 2.64 -21.17
CA ARG A 60 16.17 1.84 -20.27
C ARG A 60 15.49 0.54 -19.84
N SER A 61 16.30 -0.47 -19.55
CA SER A 61 15.79 -1.73 -19.01
C SER A 61 15.35 -1.51 -17.58
N HIS A 62 14.21 -2.10 -17.21
CA HIS A 62 13.62 -1.86 -15.90
C HIS A 62 12.82 -3.07 -15.40
N LYS A 63 12.45 -3.06 -14.12
CA LYS A 63 11.54 -4.04 -13.51
C LYS A 63 10.74 -3.39 -12.39
N ALA A 64 9.68 -4.06 -11.95
CA ALA A 64 8.85 -3.62 -10.84
C ALA A 64 8.61 -4.75 -9.84
N SER A 65 8.42 -4.40 -8.56
CA SER A 65 8.15 -5.34 -7.48
C SER A 65 7.05 -4.85 -6.56
N ALA A 66 6.13 -5.73 -6.17
CA ALA A 66 5.07 -5.49 -5.19
C ALA A 66 5.24 -6.44 -4.00
N CYS A 67 5.30 -5.89 -2.79
CA CYS A 67 5.70 -6.60 -1.59
C CYS A 67 4.74 -6.37 -0.42
N ASN A 68 4.69 -7.34 0.49
CA ASN A 68 4.10 -7.21 1.82
C ASN A 68 5.06 -7.86 2.84
N THR A 69 4.70 -7.91 4.11
CA THR A 69 5.51 -8.49 5.19
C THR A 69 5.98 -9.94 4.96
N GLY A 70 5.24 -10.72 4.19
CA GLY A 70 5.56 -12.10 3.82
C GLY A 70 6.32 -12.29 2.51
N GLY A 71 6.80 -11.22 1.85
CA GLY A 71 7.64 -11.34 0.63
C GLY A 71 7.30 -10.40 -0.54
N CYS A 72 7.79 -10.74 -1.72
CA CYS A 72 7.68 -9.90 -2.92
C CYS A 72 7.34 -10.72 -4.17
N ASN A 73 6.49 -10.13 -5.02
CA ASN A 73 6.31 -10.56 -6.41
C ASN A 73 6.98 -9.53 -7.31
N ALA A 74 7.83 -9.97 -8.23
CA ALA A 74 8.58 -9.08 -9.10
C ALA A 74 8.49 -9.53 -10.55
N THR A 75 8.61 -8.59 -11.47
CA THR A 75 8.90 -8.90 -12.87
C THR A 75 10.36 -9.27 -13.05
N GLY A 76 10.68 -9.94 -14.17
CA GLY A 76 12.03 -9.92 -14.69
C GLY A 76 12.43 -8.52 -15.17
N TRP A 77 13.69 -8.37 -15.58
CA TRP A 77 14.12 -7.19 -16.34
C TRP A 77 13.47 -7.19 -17.71
N ILE A 78 12.76 -6.12 -18.03
CA ILE A 78 12.14 -5.90 -19.33
C ILE A 78 12.88 -4.80 -20.08
N ASN A 79 12.72 -4.79 -21.40
CA ASN A 79 13.29 -3.76 -22.27
C ASN A 79 12.51 -2.44 -22.14
N GLY A 80 13.18 -1.34 -22.49
CA GLY A 80 12.53 -0.04 -22.60
C GLY A 80 11.38 -0.04 -23.61
N GLY A 81 10.39 0.81 -23.37
CA GLY A 81 9.20 0.95 -24.20
C GLY A 81 8.04 0.02 -23.82
N TYR A 82 8.19 -0.78 -22.76
CA TYR A 82 7.14 -1.66 -22.22
C TYR A 82 6.87 -1.35 -20.75
N TRP A 83 5.71 -1.76 -20.24
CA TRP A 83 5.36 -1.64 -18.82
C TRP A 83 5.81 -2.88 -18.04
N ALA A 84 6.51 -2.67 -16.94
CA ALA A 84 6.81 -3.67 -15.93
C ALA A 84 5.68 -3.68 -14.91
N ASN A 85 4.71 -4.58 -15.11
CA ASN A 85 3.58 -4.76 -14.20
C ASN A 85 3.90 -5.89 -13.22
N ALA A 86 4.25 -5.55 -11.99
CA ALA A 86 4.52 -6.57 -10.98
C ALA A 86 3.25 -7.41 -10.72
N PRO A 87 3.35 -8.74 -10.61
CA PRO A 87 2.20 -9.55 -10.23
C PRO A 87 1.65 -9.07 -8.90
N TRP A 88 0.36 -8.83 -8.84
CA TRP A 88 -0.27 -8.29 -7.64
C TRP A 88 -0.04 -9.23 -6.46
N ARG A 89 0.16 -8.65 -5.29
CA ARG A 89 0.35 -9.39 -4.05
C ARG A 89 -0.71 -8.97 -3.06
N VAL A 90 -1.31 -9.91 -2.34
CA VAL A 90 -2.32 -9.59 -1.32
C VAL A 90 -1.73 -8.56 -0.36
N ALA A 91 -2.45 -7.49 -0.07
CA ALA A 91 -1.99 -6.46 0.85
C ALA A 91 -2.06 -6.97 2.29
N GLY A 92 -1.00 -6.74 3.05
CA GLY A 92 -1.03 -6.87 4.50
C GLY A 92 -1.71 -5.66 5.12
N THR A 93 -2.14 -5.77 6.38
CA THR A 93 -2.66 -4.62 7.14
C THR A 93 -1.62 -3.51 7.33
N TRP A 94 -0.33 -3.84 7.19
CA TRP A 94 0.81 -2.93 7.22
C TRP A 94 1.98 -3.54 6.43
N GLY A 95 3.04 -2.75 6.21
CA GLY A 95 4.28 -3.24 5.59
C GLY A 95 4.16 -3.53 4.09
N ASN A 96 3.18 -2.93 3.42
CA ASN A 96 3.06 -2.98 1.96
C ASN A 96 4.09 -2.05 1.35
N THR A 97 4.91 -2.56 0.44
CA THR A 97 5.94 -1.78 -0.24
C THR A 97 5.94 -2.08 -1.73
N SER A 98 6.25 -1.05 -2.51
CA SER A 98 6.37 -1.14 -3.96
C SER A 98 7.73 -0.61 -4.37
N TYR A 99 8.38 -1.28 -5.32
CA TYR A 99 9.69 -0.91 -5.82
C TYR A 99 9.69 -0.88 -7.35
N TYR A 100 10.63 -0.11 -7.90
CA TYR A 100 11.05 -0.15 -9.29
C TYR A 100 12.59 -0.17 -9.33
N ASP A 101 13.15 -0.76 -10.39
CA ASP A 101 14.59 -0.73 -10.65
C ASP A 101 14.81 -0.39 -12.12
N VAL A 102 15.85 0.40 -12.41
CA VAL A 102 16.24 0.81 -13.78
C VAL A 102 17.73 0.63 -13.97
N ARG A 103 18.14 0.13 -15.13
CA ARG A 103 19.54 0.09 -15.57
C ARG A 103 19.65 0.57 -17.01
#